data_AF-A0A090WMF6-F1
#
_entry.id   AF-A0A090WMF6-F1
#
_cell.length_a   1.000
_cell.length_b   1.000
_cell.length_c   1.000
_cell.angle_alpha   90.00
_cell.angle_beta   90.00
_cell.angle_gamma   90.00
#
_symmetry.space_group_name_H-M   'P 1'
#
loop_
_entity.id
_entity.type
_entity.pdbx_description
1 polymer ?
#
loop_
_entity_poly.entity_id
_entity_poly.type
_entity_poly.pdbx_seq_one_letter_code
_entity_poly.pdbx_strand_id
1 'polypeptide(L)'
;MSLSALNAISPIDGRYRSKVNELAPYFSEEALIKYRVLVEIEYFIALCEIPLPQLESVDKAVFDDLRGIYKNFLRKMHLPSKKLKV
;
A
#
# COMPACT_ATOMS: atom_id res chain seq x y z
N MET A 1 20.41 9.01 3.40
CA MET A 1 21.11 8.56 2.17
C MET A 1 20.06 8.10 1.16
N SER A 2 20.22 8.44 -0.12
CA SER A 2 19.33 7.96 -1.19
C SER A 2 19.76 6.54 -1.59
N LEU A 3 18.79 5.62 -1.68
CA LEU A 3 19.04 4.26 -2.17
C LEU A 3 19.30 4.32 -3.68
N SER A 4 20.48 3.86 -4.10
CA SER A 4 20.86 3.71 -5.50
C SER A 4 21.22 2.26 -5.78
N ALA A 5 21.12 1.82 -7.04
CA ALA A 5 21.48 0.47 -7.42
C ALA A 5 22.95 0.11 -7.10
N LEU A 6 23.84 1.12 -7.07
CA LEU A 6 25.27 0.95 -6.78
C LEU A 6 25.55 0.79 -5.28
N ASN A 7 24.71 1.39 -4.43
CA ASN A 7 24.84 1.34 -2.97
C ASN A 7 23.90 0.30 -2.31
N ALA A 8 23.11 -0.42 -3.12
CA ALA A 8 22.24 -1.48 -2.63
C ALA A 8 23.09 -2.64 -2.08
N ILE A 9 22.78 -3.07 -0.86
CA ILE A 9 23.48 -4.19 -0.20
C ILE A 9 23.16 -5.50 -0.92
N SER A 10 21.89 -5.70 -1.29
CA SER A 10 21.44 -6.88 -2.03
C SER A 10 21.54 -6.65 -3.54
N PRO A 11 22.06 -7.60 -4.33
CA PRO A 11 22.11 -7.49 -5.78
C PRO A 11 20.71 -7.49 -6.42
N ILE A 12 19.69 -8.03 -5.75
CA ILE A 12 18.29 -8.02 -6.21
C ILE A 12 17.77 -6.58 -6.34
N ASP A 13 18.14 -5.72 -5.39
CA ASP A 13 17.74 -4.31 -5.37
C ASP A 13 18.68 -3.40 -6.19
N GLY A 14 19.83 -3.93 -6.63
CA GLY A 14 20.82 -3.23 -7.43
C GLY A 14 21.07 -3.88 -8.79
N ARG A 15 22.14 -4.66 -8.89
CA ARG A 15 22.63 -5.29 -10.15
C ARG A 15 21.53 -5.98 -10.97
N TYR A 16 20.59 -6.65 -10.32
CA TYR A 16 19.54 -7.43 -10.96
C TYR A 16 18.17 -6.76 -10.93
N ARG A 17 18.07 -5.51 -10.46
CA ARG A 17 16.78 -4.81 -10.31
C ARG A 17 15.96 -4.81 -11.60
N SER A 18 16.60 -4.63 -12.75
CA SER A 18 15.94 -4.66 -14.06
C SER A 18 15.33 -6.02 -14.43
N LYS A 19 15.77 -7.12 -13.81
CA LYS A 19 15.25 -8.48 -14.03
C LYS A 19 14.08 -8.83 -13.12
N VAL A 20 13.94 -8.13 -11.99
CA VAL A 20 12.98 -8.46 -10.93
C VAL A 20 12.02 -7.31 -10.60
N ASN A 21 12.05 -6.21 -11.36
CA ASN A 21 11.25 -5.02 -11.05
C ASN A 21 9.74 -5.32 -11.02
N GLU A 22 9.28 -6.28 -11.82
CA GLU A 22 7.89 -6.75 -11.86
C GLU A 22 7.43 -7.42 -10.55
N LEU A 23 8.38 -7.85 -9.71
CA LEU A 23 8.10 -8.44 -8.40
C LEU A 23 7.94 -7.38 -7.30
N ALA A 24 8.43 -6.15 -7.51
CA ALA A 24 8.38 -5.08 -6.52
C ALA A 24 6.95 -4.75 -6.03
N PRO A 25 5.89 -4.78 -6.87
CA PRO A 25 4.51 -4.60 -6.42
C PRO A 25 3.97 -5.69 -5.47
N TYR A 26 4.72 -6.76 -5.25
CA TYR A 26 4.32 -7.90 -4.41
C TYR A 26 5.28 -8.16 -3.23
N PHE A 27 6.59 -7.98 -3.42
CA PHE A 27 7.62 -8.37 -2.45
C PHE A 27 8.45 -7.20 -1.91
N SER A 28 7.92 -5.98 -1.98
CA SER A 28 8.51 -4.81 -1.31
C SER A 28 7.79 -4.52 0.01
N GLU A 29 8.40 -3.68 0.85
CA GLU A 29 7.70 -3.11 2.01
C GLU A 29 6.44 -2.32 1.59
N GLU A 30 6.50 -1.58 0.47
CA GLU A 30 5.34 -0.89 -0.08
C GLU A 30 4.20 -1.88 -0.38
N ALA A 31 4.52 -2.99 -1.04
CA ALA A 31 3.57 -4.05 -1.33
C ALA A 31 3.01 -4.65 -0.04
N LEU A 32 3.88 -4.99 0.92
CA LEU A 32 3.47 -5.54 2.21
C LEU A 32 2.48 -4.61 2.93
N ILE A 33 2.76 -3.31 2.98
CA ILE A 33 1.87 -2.34 3.62
C ILE A 33 0.54 -2.24 2.84
N LYS A 34 0.59 -2.16 1.49
CA LYS A 34 -0.61 -2.14 0.64
C LYS A 34 -1.51 -3.34 0.92
N TYR A 35 -0.95 -4.55 0.95
CA TYR A 35 -1.71 -5.78 1.16
C TYR A 35 -2.22 -5.91 2.59
N ARG A 36 -1.47 -5.43 3.60
CA ARG A 36 -1.98 -5.35 4.98
C ARG A 36 -3.21 -4.44 5.06
N VAL A 37 -3.14 -3.24 4.48
CA VAL A 37 -4.28 -2.31 4.46
C VAL A 37 -5.47 -2.90 3.71
N LEU A 38 -5.24 -3.60 2.60
CA LEU A 38 -6.30 -4.32 1.88
C LEU A 38 -7.00 -5.32 2.78
N VAL A 39 -6.26 -6.20 3.45
CA VAL A 39 -6.83 -7.25 4.31
C VAL A 39 -7.63 -6.66 5.46
N GLU A 40 -7.10 -5.67 6.17
CA GLU A 40 -7.80 -5.03 7.29
C GLU A 40 -9.11 -4.35 6.86
N ILE A 41 -9.09 -3.67 5.70
CA ILE A 41 -10.28 -2.99 5.17
C ILE A 41 -11.35 -4.00 4.73
N GLU A 42 -10.98 -5.03 3.96
CA GLU A 42 -11.94 -6.04 3.53
C GLU A 42 -12.46 -6.87 4.71
N TYR A 43 -11.62 -7.12 5.73
CA TYR A 43 -12.05 -7.77 6.97
C TYR A 43 -13.07 -6.91 7.72
N PHE A 44 -12.83 -5.61 7.88
CA PHE A 44 -13.80 -4.69 8.49
C PHE A 44 -15.13 -4.66 7.72
N ILE A 45 -15.08 -4.55 6.39
CA ILE A 45 -16.29 -4.57 5.56
C ILE A 45 -17.06 -5.89 5.75
N ALA A 46 -16.36 -7.03 5.75
CA ALA A 46 -16.96 -8.34 5.99
C ALA A 46 -17.65 -8.42 7.38
N LEU A 47 -17.06 -7.80 8.41
CA LEU A 47 -17.71 -7.70 9.73
C LEU A 47 -18.99 -6.86 9.69
N CYS A 48 -19.02 -5.76 8.93
CA CYS A 48 -20.22 -4.93 8.77
C CYS A 48 -21.35 -5.63 7.98
N GLU A 49 -21.04 -6.65 7.19
CA GLU A 49 -22.04 -7.44 6.45
C GLU A 49 -22.69 -8.53 7.30
N ILE A 50 -22.08 -8.87 8.45
CA ILE A 50 -22.66 -9.74 9.47
C ILE A 50 -23.49 -8.86 10.42
N PRO A 51 -24.64 -9.33 10.96
CA PRO A 51 -25.47 -8.57 11.90
C PRO A 51 -24.80 -8.47 13.29
N LEU A 52 -23.67 -7.77 13.37
CA LEU A 52 -22.97 -7.42 14.59
C LEU A 52 -23.57 -6.12 15.14
N PRO A 53 -24.20 -6.13 16.33
CA PRO A 53 -24.89 -4.95 16.88
C PRO A 53 -24.03 -3.69 16.94
N GLN A 54 -22.71 -3.84 17.17
CA GLN A 54 -21.77 -2.72 17.26
C GLN A 54 -21.47 -2.05 15.91
N LEU A 55 -21.78 -2.72 14.79
CA LEU A 55 -21.47 -2.28 13.43
C LEU A 55 -22.72 -2.02 12.58
N GLU A 56 -23.93 -2.23 13.13
CA GLU A 56 -25.20 -2.02 12.41
C GLU A 56 -25.39 -0.58 11.91
N SER A 57 -24.79 0.40 12.59
CA SER A 57 -24.90 1.82 12.23
C SER A 57 -23.91 2.29 11.18
N VAL A 58 -23.01 1.42 10.71
CA VAL A 58 -22.01 1.78 9.69
C VAL A 58 -22.69 1.93 8.33
N ASP A 59 -22.60 3.13 7.74
CA ASP A 59 -23.15 3.40 6.42
C ASP A 59 -22.33 2.69 5.33
N LYS A 60 -23.00 1.86 4.52
CA LYS A 60 -22.38 1.10 3.42
C LYS A 60 -21.86 2.02 2.31
N ALA A 61 -22.32 3.27 2.22
CA ALA A 61 -21.80 4.25 1.27
C ALA A 61 -20.29 4.50 1.45
N VAL A 62 -19.75 4.32 2.65
CA VAL A 62 -18.32 4.55 2.94
C VAL A 62 -17.40 3.43 2.45
N PHE A 63 -17.95 2.28 2.05
CA PHE A 63 -17.14 1.11 1.69
C PHE A 63 -16.30 1.36 0.44
N ASP A 64 -16.82 2.09 -0.54
CA ASP A 64 -16.07 2.40 -1.75
C ASP A 64 -14.91 3.38 -1.47
N ASP A 65 -15.11 4.32 -0.56
CA ASP A 65 -14.06 5.23 -0.09
C ASP A 65 -12.96 4.46 0.64
N LEU A 66 -13.32 3.52 1.53
CA LEU A 66 -12.38 2.64 2.21
C LEU A 66 -11.58 1.81 1.21
N ARG A 67 -12.24 1.15 0.25
CA ARG A 67 -11.54 0.41 -0.82
C ARG A 67 -10.66 1.32 -1.66
N GLY A 68 -11.03 2.58 -1.81
CA GLY A 68 -10.23 3.62 -2.44
C GLY A 68 -8.84 3.78 -1.81
N ILE A 69 -8.67 3.51 -0.52
CA ILE A 69 -7.39 3.64 0.21
C ILE A 69 -6.34 2.68 -0.36
N TYR A 70 -6.64 1.38 -0.45
CA TYR A 70 -5.68 0.39 -0.97
C TYR A 70 -5.62 0.37 -2.51
N LYS A 71 -6.71 0.74 -3.21
CA LYS A 71 -6.72 0.83 -4.68
C LYS A 71 -5.80 1.95 -5.20
N ASN A 72 -5.74 3.07 -4.49
CA ASN A 72 -4.93 4.23 -4.87
C ASN A 72 -3.58 4.30 -4.14
N PHE A 73 -3.18 3.22 -3.47
CA PHE A 73 -2.01 3.21 -2.57
C PHE A 73 -0.71 3.68 -3.25
N LEU A 74 -0.50 3.26 -4.50
CA LEU A 74 0.68 3.63 -5.30
C LEU A 74 0.74 5.13 -5.66
N ARG A 75 -0.41 5.82 -5.73
CA ARG A 75 -0.49 7.22 -6.20
C ARG A 75 0.03 8.22 -5.15
N LYS A 76 0.06 7.85 -3.86
CA LYS A 76 0.47 8.77 -2.78
C LYS A 76 1.95 8.70 -2.42
N MET A 77 2.62 7.56 -2.59
CA MET A 77 4.06 7.43 -2.28
C MET A 77 4.98 8.03 -3.36
N HIS A 78 4.48 8.24 -4.59
CA HIS A 78 5.24 8.84 -5.68
C HIS A 78 5.24 10.38 -5.69
N LEU A 79 4.67 11.07 -4.69
CA LEU A 79 4.94 12.51 -4.58
C LEU A 79 6.38 12.69 -4.08
N PRO A 80 7.31 13.20 -4.91
CA PRO A 80 8.58 13.65 -4.37
C PRO A 80 8.24 14.72 -3.34
N SER A 81 8.75 14.57 -2.12
CA SER A 81 8.79 15.62 -1.13
C SER A 81 9.23 16.90 -1.84
N LYS A 82 8.28 17.80 -2.10
CA LYS A 82 8.57 19.11 -2.66
C LYS A 82 9.63 19.71 -1.74
N LYS A 83 10.84 19.88 -2.27
CA LYS A 83 11.95 20.56 -1.61
C LYS A 83 11.42 21.86 -1.04
N LEU A 84 11.28 21.94 0.28
CA LEU A 84 11.21 23.21 0.97
C LEU A 84 12.61 23.83 0.80
N LYS A 85 12.76 24.68 -0.22
CA LYS A 85 13.86 25.63 -0.27
C LYS A 85 13.49 26.73 0.73
N VAL A 86 14.18 26.74 1.86
CA VAL A 86 14.43 27.95 2.65
C VAL A 86 15.92 28.20 2.55
#